data_AF-A0A6G0W0E1-F1
#
_entry.id   AF-A0A6G0W0E1-F1
#
_cell.length_a   1.000
_cell.length_b   1.000
_cell.length_c   1.000
_cell.angle_alpha   90.00
_cell.angle_beta   90.00
_cell.angle_gamma   90.00
#
_symmetry.space_group_name_H-M   'P 1'
#
loop_
_entity.id
_entity.type
_entity.pdbx_description
1 polymer ?
#
loop_
_entity_poly.entity_id
_entity_poly.type
_entity_poly.pdbx_seq_one_letter_code
_entity_poly.pdbx_strand_id
1 'polypeptide(L)'
;MRKLQHYSQVTKCLKLLPDDLDINFELAMIYVHNLKNFQEAENCFIKFIELNPKREDVYKNLIEVYQQLNKRIDASDICMELGDLYLEESDLEKARNSFTTNTTALYLYPENADGHYKLSLTMTKLNHYDLAMIRITKANELLKTTCSILNVILQ
;
A
#
# COMPACT_ATOMS: atom_id res chain seq x y z
N MET A 1 3.94 20.39 -25.40
CA MET A 1 2.78 20.27 -26.31
C MET A 1 2.22 18.84 -26.35
N ARG A 2 3.01 17.79 -26.65
CA ARG A 2 2.51 16.39 -26.67
C ARG A 2 1.86 15.89 -25.36
N LYS A 3 2.43 16.25 -24.20
CA LYS A 3 1.91 15.86 -22.87
C LYS A 3 0.46 16.36 -22.61
N LEU A 4 0.17 17.60 -23.02
CA LEU A 4 -1.15 18.21 -22.86
C LEU A 4 -2.16 17.69 -23.90
N GLN A 5 -1.70 17.34 -25.10
CA GLN A 5 -2.54 16.67 -26.11
C GLN A 5 -2.98 15.28 -25.63
N HIS A 6 -2.07 14.50 -25.05
CA HIS A 6 -2.39 13.18 -24.53
C HIS A 6 -3.40 13.26 -23.38
N TYR A 7 -3.18 14.14 -22.40
CA TYR A 7 -4.16 14.44 -21.35
C TYR A 7 -5.53 14.86 -21.90
N SER A 8 -5.54 15.75 -22.91
CA SER A 8 -6.79 16.19 -23.54
C SER A 8 -7.54 15.06 -24.25
N GLN A 9 -6.82 14.07 -24.78
CA GLN A 9 -7.44 12.91 -25.43
C GLN A 9 -8.02 11.94 -24.39
N VAL A 10 -7.26 11.61 -23.35
CA VAL A 10 -7.70 10.72 -22.27
C VAL A 10 -8.92 11.28 -21.53
N THR A 11 -8.94 12.59 -21.24
CA THR A 11 -10.09 13.24 -20.59
C THR A 11 -11.35 13.25 -21.46
N LYS A 12 -11.23 13.22 -22.80
CA LYS A 12 -12.39 13.03 -23.69
C LYS A 12 -12.91 11.60 -23.63
N CYS A 13 -12.01 10.60 -23.61
CA CYS A 13 -12.39 9.20 -23.45
C CYS A 13 -13.10 8.96 -22.11
N LEU A 14 -12.58 9.54 -21.01
CA LEU A 14 -13.19 9.43 -19.69
C LEU A 14 -14.63 9.98 -19.63
N LYS A 15 -14.96 11.02 -20.41
CA LYS A 15 -16.34 11.52 -20.49
C LYS A 15 -17.31 10.53 -21.12
N LEU A 16 -16.81 9.66 -22.00
CA LEU A 16 -17.62 8.63 -22.66
C LEU A 16 -17.72 7.37 -21.80
N LEU A 17 -16.66 7.05 -21.07
CA LEU A 17 -16.53 5.86 -20.23
C LEU A 17 -15.91 6.25 -18.87
N PRO A 18 -16.68 6.81 -17.93
CA PRO A 18 -16.15 7.39 -16.68
C PRO A 18 -15.58 6.36 -15.70
N ASP A 19 -16.00 5.11 -15.81
CA ASP A 19 -15.60 4.01 -14.93
C ASP A 19 -14.75 2.96 -15.65
N ASP A 20 -14.26 3.27 -16.85
CA ASP A 20 -13.31 2.41 -17.53
C ASP A 20 -11.97 2.44 -16.79
N LEU A 21 -11.57 1.27 -16.30
CA LEU A 21 -10.38 1.11 -15.46
C LEU A 21 -9.11 1.46 -16.20
N ASP A 22 -8.99 1.09 -17.47
CA ASP A 22 -7.78 1.34 -18.27
C ASP A 22 -7.62 2.84 -18.53
N ILE A 23 -8.70 3.55 -18.84
CA ILE A 23 -8.70 5.01 -19.00
C ILE A 23 -8.36 5.71 -17.68
N ASN A 24 -8.93 5.27 -16.55
CA ASN A 24 -8.64 5.85 -15.24
C ASN A 24 -7.16 5.61 -14.84
N PHE A 25 -6.62 4.42 -15.13
CA PHE A 25 -5.20 4.12 -14.90
C PHE A 25 -4.29 4.97 -15.79
N GLU A 26 -4.60 5.10 -17.07
CA GLU A 26 -3.82 5.93 -17.99
C GLU A 26 -3.81 7.40 -17.55
N LEU A 27 -4.95 7.91 -17.07
CA LEU A 27 -5.04 9.26 -16.50
C LEU A 27 -4.17 9.42 -15.25
N ALA A 28 -4.18 8.44 -14.34
CA ALA A 28 -3.30 8.42 -13.17
C ALA A 28 -1.82 8.50 -13.57
N MET A 29 -1.41 7.70 -14.56
CA MET A 29 -0.04 7.71 -15.07
C MET A 29 0.36 9.06 -15.70
N ILE A 30 -0.58 9.73 -16.39
CA ILE A 30 -0.36 11.10 -16.88
C ILE A 30 -0.16 12.07 -15.71
N TYR A 31 -0.94 11.95 -14.63
CA TYR A 31 -0.75 12.76 -13.44
C TYR A 31 0.63 12.54 -12.81
N VAL A 32 1.10 11.28 -12.70
CA VAL A 32 2.41 10.93 -12.14
C VAL A 32 3.59 11.42 -13.00
N HIS A 33 3.58 11.13 -14.31
CA HIS A 33 4.76 11.32 -15.15
C HIS A 33 4.78 12.66 -15.89
N ASN A 34 3.60 13.16 -16.29
CA ASN A 34 3.52 14.31 -17.19
C ASN A 34 3.21 15.60 -16.44
N LEU A 35 2.27 15.54 -15.51
CA LEU A 35 1.75 16.72 -14.80
C LEU A 35 2.36 16.89 -13.41
N LYS A 36 2.94 15.83 -12.84
CA LYS A 36 3.47 15.80 -11.47
C LYS A 36 2.43 16.22 -10.42
N ASN A 37 1.17 15.93 -10.71
CA ASN A 37 0.05 16.18 -9.81
C ASN A 37 -0.26 14.88 -9.05
N PHE A 38 0.53 14.62 -8.01
CA PHE A 38 0.43 13.39 -7.23
C PHE A 38 -0.89 13.27 -6.45
N GLN A 39 -1.54 14.38 -6.12
CA GLN A 39 -2.83 14.38 -5.42
C GLN A 39 -3.96 13.82 -6.31
N GLU A 40 -3.99 14.20 -7.58
CA GLU A 40 -4.97 13.62 -8.53
C GLU A 40 -4.61 12.19 -8.91
N ALA A 41 -3.32 11.85 -8.98
CA ALA A 41 -2.89 10.46 -9.19
C ALA A 41 -3.37 9.54 -8.05
N GLU A 42 -3.25 10.00 -6.80
CA GLU A 42 -3.77 9.30 -5.61
C GLU A 42 -5.27 9.00 -5.76
N ASN A 43 -6.08 10.02 -6.06
CA ASN A 43 -7.53 9.84 -6.25
C ASN A 43 -7.86 8.80 -7.32
N CYS A 44 -7.13 8.83 -8.45
CA CYS A 44 -7.35 7.87 -9.54
C CYS A 44 -6.99 6.44 -9.14
N PHE A 45 -5.87 6.24 -8.44
CA PHE A 45 -5.44 4.91 -8.01
C PHE A 45 -6.31 4.34 -6.90
N ILE A 46 -6.77 5.15 -5.93
CA ILE A 46 -7.73 4.72 -4.91
C ILE A 46 -9.02 4.23 -5.57
N LYS A 47 -9.60 5.04 -6.48
CA LYS A 47 -10.80 4.63 -7.23
C LYS A 47 -10.56 3.34 -8.03
N PHE A 48 -9.38 3.18 -8.63
CA PHE A 48 -9.05 1.95 -9.34
C PHE A 48 -9.07 0.74 -8.40
N ILE A 49 -8.43 0.84 -7.24
CA ILE A 49 -8.37 -0.25 -6.25
C ILE A 49 -9.78 -0.62 -5.74
N GLU A 50 -10.63 0.36 -5.47
CA GLU A 50 -12.03 0.13 -5.06
C GLU A 50 -12.81 -0.71 -6.10
N LEU A 51 -12.53 -0.51 -7.38
CA LEU A 51 -13.21 -1.20 -8.49
C LEU A 51 -12.52 -2.52 -8.88
N ASN A 52 -11.20 -2.62 -8.72
CA ASN A 52 -10.42 -3.80 -9.03
C ASN A 52 -9.22 -3.97 -8.05
N PRO A 53 -9.45 -4.60 -6.89
CA PRO A 53 -8.46 -4.70 -5.82
C PRO A 53 -7.36 -5.74 -6.09
N LYS A 54 -7.37 -6.44 -7.23
CA LYS A 54 -6.41 -7.53 -7.52
C LYS A 54 -5.22 -7.10 -8.38
N ARG A 55 -5.15 -5.83 -8.77
CA ARG A 55 -4.14 -5.36 -9.73
C ARG A 55 -2.88 -4.85 -9.00
N GLU A 56 -1.90 -5.73 -8.84
CA GLU A 56 -0.63 -5.50 -8.11
C GLU A 56 0.10 -4.18 -8.47
N ASP A 57 0.17 -3.84 -9.75
CA ASP A 57 0.90 -2.65 -10.23
C ASP A 57 0.26 -1.33 -9.79
N VAL A 58 -1.05 -1.32 -9.54
CA VAL A 58 -1.77 -0.13 -9.04
C VAL A 58 -1.36 0.19 -7.60
N TYR A 59 -1.27 -0.83 -6.74
CA TYR A 59 -0.76 -0.68 -5.37
C TYR A 59 0.66 -0.12 -5.38
N LYS A 60 1.54 -0.66 -6.25
CA LYS A 60 2.92 -0.18 -6.37
C LYS A 60 2.99 1.28 -6.81
N ASN A 61 2.18 1.67 -7.78
CA ASN A 61 2.13 3.06 -8.24
C ASN A 61 1.57 4.00 -7.15
N LEU A 62 0.57 3.56 -6.38
CA LEU A 62 0.05 4.34 -5.26
C LEU A 62 1.07 4.51 -4.13
N ILE A 63 1.86 3.47 -3.82
CA ILE A 63 2.98 3.56 -2.87
C ILE A 63 4.01 4.60 -3.34
N GLU A 64 4.37 4.60 -4.63
CA GLU A 64 5.27 5.62 -5.18
C GLU A 64 4.67 7.03 -5.05
N VAL A 65 3.38 7.20 -5.38
CA VAL A 65 2.66 8.46 -5.21
C VAL A 65 2.70 8.93 -3.76
N TYR A 66 2.46 8.04 -2.78
CA TYR A 66 2.52 8.40 -1.37
C TYR A 66 3.93 8.78 -0.90
N GLN A 67 4.97 8.16 -1.45
CA GLN A 67 6.35 8.59 -1.20
C GLN A 67 6.61 10.00 -1.72
N GLN A 68 6.13 10.33 -2.93
CA GLN A 68 6.25 11.70 -3.47
C GLN A 68 5.48 12.73 -2.64
N LEU A 69 4.36 12.32 -2.04
CA LEU A 69 3.56 13.15 -1.14
C LEU A 69 4.08 13.19 0.32
N ASN A 70 5.14 12.44 0.65
CA ASN A 70 5.62 12.21 2.02
C ASN A 70 4.56 11.62 2.98
N LYS A 71 3.56 10.95 2.44
CA LYS A 71 2.48 10.26 3.16
C LYS A 71 2.94 8.87 3.61
N ARG A 72 3.81 8.82 4.63
CA ARG A 72 4.48 7.58 5.06
C ARG A 72 3.54 6.54 5.67
N ILE A 73 2.51 6.99 6.40
CA ILE A 73 1.53 6.10 7.02
C ILE A 73 0.64 5.48 5.94
N ASP A 74 0.13 6.30 5.00
CA ASP A 74 -0.69 5.79 3.90
C ASP A 74 0.10 4.82 3.00
N ALA A 75 1.38 5.11 2.70
CA ALA A 75 2.25 4.18 1.99
C ALA A 75 2.43 2.84 2.73
N SER A 76 2.56 2.90 4.06
CA SER A 76 2.63 1.73 4.92
C SER A 76 1.38 0.87 4.81
N ASP A 77 0.21 1.50 4.88
CA ASP A 77 -1.08 0.80 4.84
C ASP A 77 -1.32 0.11 3.50
N ILE A 78 -1.02 0.79 2.39
CA ILE A 78 -1.11 0.18 1.05
C ILE A 78 -0.10 -0.96 0.86
N CYS A 79 1.08 -0.90 1.50
CA CYS A 79 2.00 -2.05 1.48
C CYS A 79 1.42 -3.25 2.24
N MET A 80 0.67 -3.02 3.33
CA MET A 80 0.01 -4.10 4.05
C MET A 80 -1.08 -4.75 3.20
N GLU A 81 -1.92 -3.95 2.54
CA GLU A 81 -2.95 -4.45 1.63
C GLU A 81 -2.35 -5.24 0.46
N LEU A 82 -1.26 -4.75 -0.13
CA LEU A 82 -0.55 -5.48 -1.18
C LEU A 82 0.04 -6.80 -0.65
N GLY A 83 0.53 -6.81 0.58
CA GLY A 83 1.00 -8.04 1.25
C GLY A 83 -0.13 -9.04 1.46
N ASP A 84 -1.33 -8.58 1.86
CA ASP A 84 -2.51 -9.43 2.01
C ASP A 84 -2.95 -10.02 0.67
N LEU A 85 -2.93 -9.23 -0.42
CA LEU A 85 -3.21 -9.71 -1.77
C LEU A 85 -2.25 -10.87 -2.16
N TYR A 86 -0.95 -10.73 -1.89
CA TYR A 86 -0.01 -11.81 -2.16
C TYR A 86 -0.22 -13.04 -1.27
N LEU A 87 -0.67 -12.86 -0.03
CA LEU A 87 -1.03 -13.98 0.85
C LEU A 87 -2.23 -14.75 0.31
N GLU A 88 -3.23 -14.07 -0.27
CA GLU A 88 -4.36 -14.69 -0.95
C GLU A 88 -3.90 -15.48 -2.19
N GLU A 89 -2.96 -14.94 -2.95
CA GLU A 89 -2.34 -15.60 -4.10
C GLU A 89 -1.36 -16.73 -3.71
N SER A 90 -1.10 -16.90 -2.41
CA SER A 90 -0.09 -17.84 -1.87
C SER A 90 1.35 -17.53 -2.31
N ASP A 91 1.63 -16.33 -2.81
CA ASP A 91 2.99 -15.85 -3.09
C ASP A 91 3.63 -15.29 -1.80
N LEU A 92 4.04 -16.22 -0.94
CA LEU A 92 4.58 -15.92 0.39
C LEU A 92 5.85 -15.06 0.35
N GLU A 93 6.64 -15.17 -0.72
CA GLU A 93 7.87 -14.40 -0.89
C GLU A 93 7.58 -12.94 -1.22
N LYS A 94 6.63 -12.69 -2.14
CA LYS A 94 6.16 -11.32 -2.38
C LYS A 94 5.47 -10.73 -1.15
N ALA A 95 4.63 -11.50 -0.45
CA ALA A 95 4.01 -11.07 0.81
C ALA A 95 5.07 -10.64 1.83
N ARG A 96 6.10 -11.47 2.03
CA ARG A 96 7.23 -11.15 2.92
C ARG A 96 7.90 -9.83 2.54
N ASN A 97 8.18 -9.63 1.25
CA ASN A 97 8.81 -8.41 0.76
C ASN A 97 7.90 -7.19 0.99
N SER A 98 6.59 -7.32 0.74
CA SER A 98 5.58 -6.29 1.02
C SER A 98 5.45 -5.93 2.49
N PHE A 99 6.02 -6.70 3.43
CA PHE A 99 6.05 -6.34 4.85
C PHE A 99 7.43 -5.88 5.35
N THR A 100 8.50 -6.06 4.57
CA THR A 100 9.90 -5.89 5.06
C THR A 100 10.75 -4.85 4.33
N THR A 101 10.38 -4.40 3.13
CA THR A 101 11.26 -3.49 2.35
C THR A 101 11.36 -2.05 2.92
N ASN A 102 12.34 -1.26 2.48
CA ASN A 102 12.60 0.11 2.96
C ASN A 102 11.50 1.14 2.59
N THR A 103 10.51 0.70 1.83
CA THR A 103 9.32 1.46 1.42
C THR A 103 8.08 1.06 2.21
N THR A 104 8.24 0.20 3.22
CA THR A 104 7.18 -0.67 3.74
C THR A 104 6.72 -0.33 5.15
N ALA A 105 5.55 -0.84 5.52
CA ALA A 105 4.90 -0.68 6.82
C ALA A 105 5.85 -0.71 8.02
N LEU A 106 6.70 -1.73 8.14
CA LEU A 106 7.56 -1.87 9.32
C LEU A 106 8.87 -1.07 9.26
N TYR A 107 9.27 -0.59 8.08
CA TYR A 107 10.39 0.33 7.96
C TYR A 107 9.94 1.77 8.22
N LEU A 108 8.79 2.16 7.65
CA LEU A 108 8.20 3.49 7.79
C LEU A 108 7.51 3.68 9.15
N TYR A 109 6.89 2.64 9.67
CA TYR A 109 6.22 2.60 10.97
C TYR A 109 6.54 1.30 11.73
N PRO A 110 7.73 1.22 12.36
CA PRO A 110 8.17 0.03 13.11
C PRO A 110 7.28 -0.37 14.28
N GLU A 111 6.37 0.51 14.72
CA GLU A 111 5.42 0.29 15.82
C GLU A 111 4.07 -0.27 15.34
N ASN A 112 3.95 -0.64 14.06
CA ASN A 112 2.76 -1.30 13.55
C ASN A 112 2.65 -2.75 14.05
N ALA A 113 1.85 -2.98 15.09
CA ALA A 113 1.63 -4.31 15.66
C ALA A 113 1.03 -5.30 14.64
N ASP A 114 0.09 -4.85 13.80
CA ASP A 114 -0.54 -5.69 12.76
C ASP A 114 0.47 -6.11 11.69
N GLY A 115 1.32 -5.18 11.25
CA GLY A 115 2.41 -5.48 10.31
C GLY A 115 3.37 -6.55 10.84
N HIS A 116 3.76 -6.48 12.12
CA HIS A 116 4.60 -7.52 12.74
C HIS A 116 3.87 -8.86 12.85
N TYR A 117 2.56 -8.83 13.14
CA TYR A 117 1.73 -10.03 13.19
C TYR A 117 1.64 -10.71 11.81
N LYS A 118 1.27 -9.98 10.76
CA LYS A 118 1.18 -10.50 9.38
C LYS A 118 2.52 -11.03 8.87
N LEU A 119 3.62 -10.34 9.16
CA LEU A 119 4.96 -10.84 8.84
C LEU A 119 5.28 -12.13 9.60
N SER A 120 4.89 -12.26 10.88
CA SER A 120 5.08 -13.50 11.64
C SER A 120 4.36 -14.68 11.01
N LEU A 121 3.09 -14.50 10.61
CA LEU A 121 2.31 -15.53 9.94
C LEU A 121 2.94 -15.94 8.60
N THR A 122 3.41 -14.97 7.82
CA THR A 122 4.09 -15.20 6.54
C THR A 122 5.37 -16.02 6.75
N MET A 123 6.17 -15.68 7.75
CA MET A 123 7.40 -16.40 8.10
C MET A 123 7.13 -17.82 8.60
N THR A 124 6.06 -18.03 9.37
CA THR A 124 5.62 -19.37 9.78
C THR A 124 5.28 -20.24 8.57
N LYS A 125 4.52 -19.70 7.60
CA LYS A 125 4.20 -20.41 6.35
C LYS A 125 5.45 -20.74 5.52
N LEU A 126 6.48 -19.90 5.59
CA LEU A 126 7.80 -20.12 4.95
C LEU A 126 8.73 -21.03 5.76
N ASN A 127 8.29 -21.60 6.90
CA ASN A 127 9.11 -22.40 7.83
C ASN A 127 10.27 -21.65 8.49
N HIS A 128 10.26 -20.31 8.49
CA HIS A 128 11.24 -19.47 9.18
C HIS A 128 10.80 -19.20 10.63
N TYR A 129 10.70 -20.27 11.43
CA TYR A 129 10.13 -20.21 12.78
C TYR A 129 10.86 -19.24 13.71
N ASP A 130 12.19 -19.19 13.66
CA ASP A 130 12.98 -18.28 14.50
C ASP A 130 12.64 -16.81 14.22
N LEU A 131 12.52 -16.45 12.93
CA LEU A 131 12.14 -15.10 12.52
C LEU A 131 10.68 -14.80 12.85
N ALA A 132 9.78 -15.78 12.71
CA ALA A 132 8.38 -15.64 13.10
C ALA A 132 8.25 -15.33 14.59
N MET A 133 9.01 -16.02 15.45
CA MET A 133 9.01 -15.82 16.90
C MET A 133 9.45 -14.41 17.30
N ILE A 134 10.46 -13.84 16.62
CA ILE A 134 10.89 -12.46 16.84
C ILE A 134 9.74 -11.49 16.54
N ARG A 135 9.06 -11.68 15.40
CA ARG A 135 8.00 -10.77 14.94
C ARG A 135 6.74 -10.85 15.79
N ILE A 136 6.28 -12.06 16.14
CA ILE A 136 5.10 -12.22 17.01
C ILE A 136 5.35 -11.67 18.42
N THR A 137 6.58 -11.81 18.94
CA THR A 137 6.96 -11.23 20.24
C THR A 137 6.87 -9.70 20.18
N LYS A 138 7.41 -9.10 19.11
CA LYS A 138 7.34 -7.65 18.93
C LYS A 138 5.91 -7.14 18.80
N ALA A 139 5.05 -7.83 18.04
CA ALA A 139 3.63 -7.49 17.95
C ALA A 139 2.95 -7.50 19.33
N ASN A 140 3.20 -8.54 20.14
CA ASN A 140 2.64 -8.66 21.48
C ASN A 140 3.15 -7.58 22.45
N GLU A 141 4.42 -7.18 22.35
CA GLU A 141 4.98 -6.06 23.13
C GLU A 141 4.25 -4.76 22.81
N LEU A 142 4.09 -4.44 21.52
CA LEU A 142 3.42 -3.23 21.06
C LEU A 142 1.98 -3.17 21.56
N LEU A 143 1.23 -4.28 21.42
CA LEU A 143 -0.15 -4.37 21.92
C LEU A 143 -0.26 -4.17 23.45
N LYS A 144 0.67 -4.75 24.22
CA LYS A 144 0.71 -4.57 25.68
C LYS A 144 0.98 -3.12 26.06
N THR A 145 1.91 -2.46 25.37
CA THR A 145 2.21 -1.04 25.62
C THR A 145 1.02 -0.14 25.31
N THR A 146 0.30 -0.37 24.21
CA THR A 146 -0.89 0.41 23.85
C THR A 146 -1.99 0.31 24.91
N CYS A 147 -2.27 -0.90 25.41
CA CYS A 147 -3.23 -1.11 26.50
C CYS A 147 -2.83 -0.37 27.79
N SER A 148 -1.54 -0.36 28.14
CA SER A 148 -1.06 0.32 29.34
C SER A 148 -1.22 1.84 29.26
N ILE A 149 -0.97 2.44 28.08
CA ILE A 149 -1.12 3.89 27.86
C ILE A 149 -2.59 4.30 27.92
N LEU A 150 -3.48 3.53 27.29
CA LEU A 150 -4.94 3.79 27.34
C LEU A 150 -5.47 3.77 28.78
N ASN A 151 -5.02 2.82 29.60
CA ASN A 151 -5.44 2.73 31.00
C ASN A 151 -4.94 3.91 31.86
N VAL A 152 -3.80 4.52 31.50
CA VAL A 152 -3.27 5.71 32.19
C VAL A 152 -3.98 6.99 31.75
N ILE A 153 -4.40 7.10 30.50
CA ILE A 153 -5.12 8.28 29.97
C ILE A 153 -6.58 8.33 30.46
N LEU A 154 -7.16 7.17 30.80
CA LEU A 154 -8.55 7.03 31.25
C LEU A 154 -8.73 7.11 32.79
N GLN A 155 -7.66 7.41 33.54
CA GLN A 155 -7.68 7.66 35.00
C GLN A 155 -7.50 9.15 35.30
#